data_AF-X1AEZ8-F1
#
_entry.id   AF-X1AEZ8-F1
#
_cell.length_a   1.000
_cell.length_b   1.000
_cell.length_c   1.000
_cell.angle_alpha   90.00
_cell.angle_beta   90.00
_cell.angle_gamma   90.00
#
_symmetry.space_group_name_H-M   'P 1'
#
loop_
_entity.id
_entity.type
_entity.pdbx_description
1 polymer ?
#
loop_
_entity_poly.entity_id
_entity_poly.type
_entity_poly.pdbx_seq_one_letter_code
_entity_poly.pdbx_strand_id
1 'polypeptide(L)'
;ANNIKIFNEPTILTLGDPAINFFFIPYILNKPMGEIIASFKDTLPEPWLLIGHGDYLSGMRDINTYESGIYMPLSRTDIEYYEPVKVILGHIHKKTDIGKVHYSGSPCGMDINETGKKSFLILDLNSLDISEKMIETDYIFFSETLIALPTSNEFDYIKNRITDLINKWNLSKDEIPKTRIRLRVKGYTSDRKKLESAIKEKLKLFTFYNDEEPD
;
A
#
# COMPACT_ATOMS: atom_id res chain seq x y z
N ALA A 1 13.69 24.38 -10.63
CA ALA A 1 13.45 23.82 -9.28
C ALA A 1 14.78 23.28 -8.76
N ASN A 2 15.32 23.81 -7.66
CA ASN A 2 16.65 23.41 -7.13
C ASN A 2 16.56 22.35 -6.01
N ASN A 3 15.35 21.87 -5.72
CA ASN A 3 15.03 20.97 -4.62
C ASN A 3 14.60 19.56 -5.09
N ILE A 4 14.73 19.27 -6.39
CA ILE A 4 14.38 17.98 -6.98
C ILE A 4 15.63 17.41 -7.64
N LYS A 5 16.01 16.20 -7.25
CA LYS A 5 17.07 15.42 -7.89
C LYS A 5 16.44 14.21 -8.58
N ILE A 6 16.71 14.05 -9.86
CA ILE A 6 16.24 12.93 -10.68
C ILE A 6 17.42 11.98 -10.88
N PHE A 7 17.21 10.70 -10.64
CA PHE A 7 18.19 9.64 -10.90
C PHE A 7 17.74 8.86 -12.13
N ASN A 8 18.51 8.95 -13.21
CA ASN A 8 18.23 8.24 -14.48
C ASN A 8 19.11 7.00 -14.67
N GLU A 9 20.06 6.79 -13.78
CA GLU A 9 20.95 5.63 -13.75
C GLU A 9 21.15 5.15 -12.29
N PRO A 10 21.50 3.85 -12.09
CA PRO A 10 21.82 3.35 -10.76
C PRO A 10 22.91 4.21 -10.10
N THR A 11 22.60 4.76 -8.93
CA THR A 11 23.45 5.76 -8.27
C THR A 11 23.56 5.47 -6.78
N ILE A 12 24.79 5.48 -6.26
CA ILE A 12 25.04 5.45 -4.82
C ILE A 12 25.19 6.89 -4.33
N LEU A 13 24.45 7.25 -3.29
CA LEU A 13 24.50 8.56 -2.65
C LEU A 13 24.59 8.40 -1.14
N THR A 14 25.64 8.94 -0.54
CA THR A 14 25.82 8.97 0.91
C THR A 14 25.13 10.18 1.52
N LEU A 15 24.30 9.98 2.54
CA LEU A 15 23.54 11.02 3.25
C LEU A 15 23.59 10.78 4.77
N GLY A 16 23.34 11.85 5.54
CA GLY A 16 23.25 11.78 7.01
C GLY A 16 24.57 11.90 7.74
N ASP A 17 24.47 12.03 9.07
CA ASP A 17 25.58 11.97 10.02
C ASP A 17 25.06 11.22 11.27
N PRO A 18 25.36 9.91 11.42
CA PRO A 18 26.34 9.13 10.68
C PRO A 18 25.95 8.87 9.21
N ALA A 19 26.97 8.67 8.37
CA ALA A 19 26.83 8.47 6.94
C ALA A 19 26.13 7.15 6.59
N ILE A 20 25.10 7.22 5.75
CA ILE A 20 24.31 6.08 5.25
C ILE A 20 24.32 6.10 3.72
N ASN A 21 24.55 4.94 3.10
CA ASN A 21 24.61 4.82 1.64
C ASN A 21 23.24 4.46 1.07
N PHE A 22 22.71 5.30 0.19
CA PHE A 22 21.49 5.04 -0.55
C PHE A 22 21.84 4.57 -1.95
N PHE A 23 21.36 3.39 -2.32
CA PHE A 23 21.43 2.91 -3.68
C PHE A 23 20.11 3.16 -4.40
N PHE A 24 20.09 4.16 -5.27
CA PHE A 24 18.94 4.50 -6.09
C PHE A 24 19.01 3.70 -7.39
N ILE A 25 17.98 2.91 -7.66
CA ILE A 25 17.84 2.14 -8.89
C ILE A 25 16.57 2.61 -9.62
N PRO A 26 16.68 3.40 -10.70
CA PRO A 26 15.54 3.75 -11.52
C PRO A 26 14.99 2.51 -12.23
N TYR A 27 13.76 2.60 -12.75
CA TYR A 27 13.21 1.52 -13.55
C TYR A 27 14.05 1.26 -14.80
N ILE A 28 14.40 -0.01 -15.03
CA ILE A 28 15.08 -0.48 -16.23
C ILE A 28 14.26 -1.62 -16.84
N LEU A 29 13.82 -1.43 -18.08
CA LEU A 29 13.03 -2.40 -18.81
C LEU A 29 13.77 -3.73 -18.94
N ASN A 30 13.06 -4.84 -18.68
CA ASN A 30 13.55 -6.22 -18.82
C ASN A 30 14.81 -6.56 -18.01
N LYS A 31 15.06 -5.85 -16.90
CA LYS A 31 16.18 -6.15 -16.01
C LYS A 31 15.70 -6.36 -14.57
N PRO A 32 16.01 -7.49 -13.92
CA PRO A 32 15.72 -7.66 -12.50
C PRO A 32 16.63 -6.76 -11.66
N MET A 33 16.10 -6.30 -10.52
CA MET A 33 16.83 -5.41 -9.62
C MET A 33 18.06 -6.10 -9.01
N GLY A 34 17.98 -7.41 -8.75
CA GLY A 34 19.09 -8.23 -8.25
C GLY A 34 20.32 -8.22 -9.15
N GLU A 35 20.15 -8.25 -10.48
CA GLU A 35 21.27 -8.15 -11.43
C GLU A 35 21.98 -6.79 -11.37
N ILE A 36 21.22 -5.72 -11.10
CA ILE A 36 21.80 -4.39 -10.96
C ILE A 36 22.60 -4.33 -9.66
N ILE A 37 22.03 -4.82 -8.55
CA ILE A 37 22.75 -4.91 -7.27
C ILE A 37 24.04 -5.72 -7.42
N ALA A 38 23.99 -6.87 -8.11
CA ALA A 38 25.16 -7.70 -8.39
C ALA A 38 26.29 -6.89 -9.05
N SER A 39 25.97 -6.04 -10.03
CA SER A 39 26.96 -5.23 -10.75
C SER A 39 27.61 -4.13 -9.91
N PHE A 40 27.06 -3.79 -8.75
CA PHE A 40 27.59 -2.79 -7.82
C PHE A 40 28.14 -3.38 -6.52
N LYS A 41 28.04 -4.71 -6.33
CA LYS A 41 28.38 -5.40 -5.06
C LYS A 41 29.73 -4.98 -4.49
N ASP A 42 30.76 -4.90 -5.33
CA ASP A 42 32.13 -4.58 -4.88
C ASP A 42 32.34 -3.10 -4.54
N THR A 43 31.39 -2.24 -4.94
CA THR A 43 31.45 -0.78 -4.75
C THR A 43 30.43 -0.25 -3.75
N LEU A 44 29.52 -1.10 -3.28
CA LEU A 44 28.40 -0.72 -2.43
C LEU A 44 28.82 -0.79 -0.95
N PRO A 45 29.04 0.35 -0.28
CA PRO A 45 29.59 0.34 1.07
C PRO A 45 28.49 0.08 2.10
N GLU A 46 28.79 -0.75 3.10
CA GLU A 46 27.89 -0.98 4.23
C GLU A 46 27.98 0.15 5.27
N PRO A 47 26.88 0.48 5.99
CA PRO A 47 25.51 0.02 5.73
C PRO A 47 24.89 0.73 4.52
N TRP A 48 23.95 0.06 3.86
CA TRP A 48 23.24 0.63 2.70
C TRP A 48 21.74 0.34 2.68
N LEU A 49 20.98 1.21 2.01
CA LEU A 49 19.55 1.06 1.76
C LEU A 49 19.28 1.08 0.26
N LEU A 50 18.25 0.36 -0.16
CA LEU A 50 17.80 0.34 -1.55
C LEU A 50 16.59 1.24 -1.74
N ILE A 51 16.64 2.11 -2.75
CA ILE A 51 15.48 2.86 -3.25
C ILE A 51 15.25 2.42 -4.70
N GLY A 52 14.10 1.82 -4.99
CA GLY A 52 13.83 1.23 -6.30
C GLY A 52 12.39 1.40 -6.78
N HIS A 53 12.12 0.96 -8.00
CA HIS A 53 10.77 0.97 -8.58
C HIS A 53 10.45 -0.38 -9.24
N GLY A 54 9.88 -1.30 -8.47
CA GLY A 54 9.65 -2.67 -8.92
C GLY A 54 8.87 -3.55 -7.94
N ASP A 55 8.69 -4.80 -8.35
CA ASP A 55 7.91 -5.82 -7.65
C ASP A 55 8.79 -6.67 -6.74
N TYR A 56 8.42 -6.74 -5.46
CA TYR A 56 9.06 -7.62 -4.50
C TYR A 56 8.41 -9.00 -4.53
N LEU A 57 9.22 -10.01 -4.83
CA LEU A 57 8.79 -11.39 -4.94
C LEU A 57 9.13 -12.18 -3.67
N SER A 58 8.18 -12.25 -2.73
CA SER A 58 8.28 -13.11 -1.55
C SER A 58 7.38 -14.35 -1.66
N GLY A 59 7.88 -15.42 -2.27
CA GLY A 59 7.20 -16.73 -2.33
C GLY A 59 6.19 -16.91 -3.47
N MET A 60 5.28 -17.88 -3.34
CA MET A 60 4.21 -18.16 -4.32
C MET A 60 3.03 -17.20 -4.12
N ARG A 61 2.85 -16.25 -5.05
CA ARG A 61 1.76 -15.23 -5.17
C ARG A 61 2.00 -13.94 -4.38
N ASP A 62 1.68 -12.74 -4.86
CA ASP A 62 0.75 -12.34 -5.93
C ASP A 62 1.46 -11.50 -7.01
N ILE A 63 1.38 -11.96 -8.25
CA ILE A 63 1.62 -11.09 -9.41
C ILE A 63 0.54 -10.02 -9.36
N ASN A 64 0.91 -8.75 -9.47
CA ASN A 64 -0.04 -7.65 -9.58
C ASN A 64 -1.05 -8.00 -10.70
N THR A 65 -2.30 -8.32 -10.33
CA THR A 65 -3.29 -8.91 -11.26
C THR A 65 -3.75 -7.96 -12.37
N TYR A 66 -3.32 -6.69 -12.31
CA TYR A 66 -3.69 -5.64 -13.24
C TYR A 66 -2.65 -5.42 -14.36
N GLU A 67 -1.42 -5.91 -14.21
CA GLU A 67 -0.38 -5.80 -15.23
C GLU A 67 0.08 -7.19 -15.70
N SER A 68 0.28 -7.35 -17.00
CA SER A 68 0.84 -8.59 -17.55
C SER A 68 2.35 -8.64 -17.33
N GLY A 69 2.81 -9.52 -16.44
CA GLY A 69 4.23 -9.75 -16.18
C GLY A 69 4.65 -9.34 -14.78
N ILE A 70 5.97 -9.24 -14.56
CA ILE A 70 6.54 -8.79 -13.28
C ILE A 70 7.38 -7.55 -13.56
N TYR A 71 7.08 -6.47 -12.85
CA TYR A 71 7.69 -5.17 -13.07
C TYR A 71 9.02 -5.09 -12.31
N MET A 72 10.15 -5.19 -13.03
CA MET A 72 11.51 -5.04 -12.47
C MET A 72 11.73 -5.78 -11.12
N PRO A 73 11.67 -7.12 -11.12
CA PRO A 73 11.58 -7.88 -9.88
C PRO A 73 12.79 -7.73 -8.96
N LEU A 74 12.53 -7.68 -7.66
CA LEU A 74 13.48 -7.90 -6.58
C LEU A 74 13.08 -9.16 -5.82
N SER A 75 13.94 -10.17 -5.79
CA SER A 75 13.63 -11.42 -5.09
C SER A 75 13.97 -11.35 -3.60
N ARG A 76 13.31 -12.18 -2.80
CA ARG A 76 13.70 -12.41 -1.40
C ARG A 76 15.17 -12.85 -1.29
N THR A 77 15.63 -13.72 -2.20
CA THR A 77 17.02 -14.20 -2.23
C THR A 77 18.02 -13.08 -2.46
N ASP A 78 17.70 -12.09 -3.30
CA ASP A 78 18.55 -10.91 -3.48
C ASP A 78 18.69 -10.13 -2.17
N ILE A 79 17.59 -9.91 -1.46
CA ILE A 79 17.60 -9.19 -0.17
C ILE A 79 18.38 -9.97 0.90
N GLU A 80 18.23 -11.29 0.95
CA GLU A 80 18.95 -12.15 1.89
C GLU A 80 20.44 -12.25 1.55
N TYR A 81 20.81 -12.19 0.27
CA TYR A 81 22.20 -12.32 -0.16
C TYR A 81 22.98 -11.00 -0.10
N TYR A 82 22.37 -9.88 -0.50
CA TYR A 82 23.02 -8.56 -0.53
C TYR A 82 22.78 -7.73 0.74
N GLU A 83 21.88 -8.19 1.62
CA GLU A 83 21.63 -7.67 2.96
C GLU A 83 21.47 -6.14 3.09
N PRO A 84 20.66 -5.46 2.24
CA PRO A 84 20.33 -4.07 2.50
C PRO A 84 19.70 -3.91 3.90
N VAL A 85 19.95 -2.78 4.55
CA VAL A 85 19.34 -2.49 5.86
C VAL A 85 17.84 -2.30 5.71
N LYS A 86 17.42 -1.55 4.68
CA LYS A 86 16.02 -1.35 4.27
C LYS A 86 15.90 -1.24 2.77
N VAL A 87 14.70 -1.56 2.28
CA VAL A 87 14.34 -1.47 0.87
C VAL A 87 13.05 -0.66 0.78
N ILE A 88 13.06 0.42 0.01
CA ILE A 88 11.89 1.26 -0.26
C ILE A 88 11.58 1.19 -1.74
N LEU A 89 10.39 0.72 -2.09
CA LEU A 89 9.96 0.49 -3.47
C LEU A 89 8.75 1.35 -3.84
N GLY A 90 8.76 1.87 -5.06
CA GLY A 90 7.58 2.40 -5.74
C GLY A 90 6.83 1.33 -6.54
N HIS A 91 6.13 1.71 -7.61
CA HIS A 91 5.30 0.87 -8.49
C HIS A 91 3.99 0.36 -7.86
N ILE A 92 4.01 -0.22 -6.66
CA ILE A 92 2.78 -0.66 -5.98
C ILE A 92 2.11 0.54 -5.31
N HIS A 93 0.89 0.88 -5.77
CA HIS A 93 0.14 2.04 -5.27
C HIS A 93 -0.51 1.84 -3.90
N LYS A 94 -0.55 0.59 -3.42
CA LYS A 94 -1.01 0.23 -2.08
C LYS A 94 0.18 0.13 -1.14
N LYS A 95 0.15 0.95 -0.08
CA LYS A 95 1.14 0.88 1.00
C LYS A 95 1.21 -0.54 1.57
N THR A 96 2.43 -1.07 1.68
CA THR A 96 2.69 -2.44 2.10
C THR A 96 4.05 -2.52 2.80
N ASP A 97 4.09 -3.16 3.97
CA ASP A 97 5.32 -3.39 4.73
C ASP A 97 5.54 -4.90 4.91
N ILE A 98 6.66 -5.41 4.38
CA ILE A 98 7.01 -6.84 4.44
C ILE A 98 8.48 -6.98 4.84
N GLY A 99 8.73 -7.24 6.13
CA GLY A 99 10.08 -7.37 6.66
C GLY A 99 10.87 -6.07 6.49
N LYS A 100 11.92 -6.09 5.65
CA LYS A 100 12.75 -4.93 5.31
C LYS A 100 12.22 -4.11 4.11
N VAL A 101 11.18 -4.59 3.43
CA VAL A 101 10.64 -3.99 2.20
C VAL A 101 9.43 -3.13 2.54
N HIS A 102 9.47 -1.89 2.08
CA HIS A 102 8.46 -0.87 2.32
C HIS A 102 7.98 -0.28 1.00
N TYR A 103 6.68 -0.37 0.72
CA TYR A 103 6.03 0.35 -0.36
C TYR A 103 5.33 1.58 0.23
N SER A 104 5.69 2.77 -0.25
CA SER A 104 5.02 4.00 0.18
C SER A 104 3.57 4.10 -0.30
N GLY A 105 3.24 3.39 -1.38
CA GLY A 105 2.00 3.61 -2.12
C GLY A 105 2.05 4.89 -2.96
N SER A 106 0.96 5.15 -3.69
CA SER A 106 0.76 6.38 -4.44
C SER A 106 0.31 7.50 -3.50
N PRO A 107 0.83 8.74 -3.65
CA PRO A 107 0.33 9.89 -2.89
C PRO A 107 -1.06 10.34 -3.34
N CYS A 108 -1.54 9.87 -4.48
CA CYS A 108 -2.84 10.23 -5.04
C CYS A 108 -3.68 8.97 -5.22
N GLY A 109 -4.81 8.87 -4.52
CA GLY A 109 -5.77 7.80 -4.77
C GLY A 109 -6.50 8.07 -6.08
N MET A 110 -6.20 7.29 -7.12
CA MET A 110 -6.84 7.45 -8.43
C MET A 110 -8.02 6.50 -8.64
N ASP A 111 -7.99 5.35 -7.98
CA ASP A 111 -8.95 4.28 -8.15
C ASP A 111 -9.39 3.67 -6.81
N ILE A 112 -10.59 3.09 -6.79
CA ILE A 112 -11.21 2.44 -5.63
C ILE A 112 -10.39 1.28 -5.04
N ASN A 113 -9.50 0.67 -5.84
CA ASN A 113 -8.59 -0.37 -5.36
C ASN A 113 -7.39 0.19 -4.59
N GLU A 114 -7.10 1.49 -4.71
CA GLU A 114 -6.01 2.16 -3.98
C GLU A 114 -6.45 2.59 -2.57
N THR A 115 -6.89 1.62 -1.77
CA THR A 115 -7.58 1.86 -0.49
C THR A 115 -6.70 2.47 0.60
N GLY A 116 -7.32 3.19 1.52
CA GLY A 116 -6.70 3.74 2.72
C GLY A 116 -6.19 5.17 2.55
N LYS A 117 -5.75 5.74 3.67
CA LYS A 117 -5.15 7.09 3.70
C LYS A 117 -3.79 7.08 3.01
N LYS A 118 -3.45 8.18 2.36
CA LYS A 118 -2.16 8.36 1.68
C LYS A 118 -1.15 9.03 2.61
N SER A 119 0.12 8.69 2.45
CA SER A 119 1.20 9.23 3.27
C SER A 119 2.51 9.30 2.49
N PHE A 120 3.44 10.10 2.99
CA PHE A 120 4.85 9.97 2.68
C PHE A 120 5.55 9.17 3.77
N LEU A 121 6.52 8.36 3.37
CA LEU A 121 7.46 7.75 4.31
C LEU A 121 8.51 8.80 4.71
N ILE A 122 8.78 8.90 6.00
CA ILE A 122 9.87 9.67 6.59
C ILE A 122 10.84 8.67 7.17
N LEU A 123 12.06 8.64 6.62
CA LEU A 123 13.16 7.84 7.13
C LEU A 123 14.02 8.71 8.06
N ASP A 124 14.15 8.31 9.31
CA ASP A 124 15.13 8.88 10.23
C ASP A 124 16.53 8.34 9.87
N LEU A 125 17.49 9.21 9.57
CA LEU A 125 18.82 8.77 9.12
C LEU A 125 19.72 8.26 10.27
N ASN A 126 19.36 8.54 11.53
CA ASN A 126 20.12 8.11 12.69
C ASN A 126 19.67 6.73 13.19
N SER A 127 18.35 6.53 13.31
CA SER A 127 17.79 5.25 13.76
C SER A 127 17.41 4.30 12.63
N LEU A 128 17.30 4.83 11.40
CA LEU A 128 16.73 4.15 10.23
C LEU A 128 15.26 3.78 10.39
N ASP A 129 14.57 4.34 11.38
CA ASP A 129 13.13 4.12 11.56
C ASP A 129 12.34 4.79 10.44
N ILE A 130 11.26 4.13 10.04
CA ILE A 130 10.32 4.67 9.07
C ILE A 130 9.07 5.09 9.84
N SER A 131 8.70 6.35 9.67
CA SER A 131 7.44 6.92 10.12
C SER A 131 6.66 7.45 8.94
N GLU A 132 5.40 7.82 9.17
CA GLU A 132 4.54 8.33 8.13
C GLU A 132 4.05 9.73 8.41
N LYS A 133 4.00 10.50 7.33
CA LYS A 133 3.30 11.77 7.30
C LYS A 133 2.10 11.64 6.38
N MET A 134 0.92 11.54 6.99
CA MET A 134 -0.34 11.51 6.26
C MET A 134 -0.49 12.79 5.43
N ILE A 135 -1.07 12.64 4.25
CA ILE A 135 -1.36 13.76 3.36
C ILE A 135 -2.86 13.91 3.14
N GLU A 136 -3.29 15.14 3.00
CA GLU A 136 -4.66 15.44 2.62
C GLU A 136 -4.85 15.15 1.13
N THR A 137 -5.93 14.44 0.83
CA THR A 137 -6.34 14.08 -0.53
C THR A 137 -7.81 14.40 -0.71
N ASP A 138 -8.23 14.58 -1.95
CA ASP A 138 -9.63 14.89 -2.27
C ASP A 138 -10.55 13.71 -1.95
N TYR A 139 -10.04 12.49 -2.11
CA TYR A 139 -10.79 11.26 -1.90
C TYR A 139 -9.98 10.22 -1.10
N ILE A 140 -10.69 9.50 -0.22
CA ILE A 140 -10.15 8.34 0.49
C ILE A 140 -11.00 7.13 0.11
N PHE A 141 -10.37 6.10 -0.45
CA PHE A 141 -11.08 4.91 -0.93
C PHE A 141 -11.05 3.77 0.08
N PHE A 142 -12.16 3.04 0.21
CA PHE A 142 -12.21 1.75 0.87
C PHE A 142 -13.00 0.76 0.02
N SER A 143 -12.48 -0.45 -0.14
CA SER A 143 -13.13 -1.54 -0.88
C SER A 143 -13.14 -2.78 0.01
N GLU A 144 -14.30 -3.07 0.61
CA GLU A 144 -14.46 -4.10 1.64
C GLU A 144 -15.36 -5.24 1.16
N THR A 145 -15.19 -6.41 1.77
CA THR A 145 -16.11 -7.53 1.60
C THR A 145 -16.64 -7.99 2.97
N LEU A 146 -17.97 -8.01 3.11
CA LEU A 146 -18.67 -8.57 4.26
C LEU A 146 -19.22 -9.95 3.94
N ILE A 147 -19.25 -10.81 4.95
CA ILE A 147 -19.87 -12.13 4.86
C ILE A 147 -21.16 -12.12 5.68
N ALA A 148 -22.30 -12.30 5.01
CA ALA A 148 -23.59 -12.52 5.64
C ALA A 148 -23.73 -13.99 6.06
N LEU A 149 -24.07 -14.20 7.34
CA LEU A 149 -24.23 -15.52 7.93
C LEU A 149 -25.68 -15.69 8.39
N PRO A 150 -26.36 -16.79 8.02
CA PRO A 150 -27.73 -17.06 8.40
C PRO A 150 -27.78 -17.51 9.86
N THR A 151 -27.72 -16.54 10.77
CA THR A 151 -27.77 -16.75 12.22
C THR A 151 -29.03 -16.10 12.79
N SER A 152 -29.44 -16.48 14.00
CA SER A 152 -30.62 -15.89 14.66
C SER A 152 -30.53 -14.37 14.84
N ASN A 153 -29.30 -13.82 14.87
CA ASN A 153 -29.01 -12.39 15.05
C ASN A 153 -28.28 -11.78 13.84
N GLU A 154 -28.58 -12.24 12.62
CA GLU A 154 -27.86 -11.88 11.39
C GLU A 154 -27.67 -10.36 11.19
N PHE A 155 -28.69 -9.56 11.50
CA PHE A 155 -28.65 -8.11 11.27
C PHE A 155 -27.78 -7.39 12.29
N ASP A 156 -27.81 -7.81 13.56
CA ASP A 156 -26.94 -7.25 14.59
C ASP A 156 -25.49 -7.65 14.35
N TYR A 157 -25.27 -8.89 13.90
CA TYR A 157 -23.95 -9.35 13.46
C TYR A 157 -23.39 -8.43 12.37
N ILE A 158 -24.13 -8.16 11.29
CA ILE A 158 -23.67 -7.30 10.21
C ILE A 158 -23.45 -5.85 10.67
N LYS A 159 -24.36 -5.30 11.49
CA LYS A 159 -24.20 -3.96 12.07
C LYS A 159 -22.91 -3.83 12.89
N ASN A 160 -22.57 -4.85 13.66
CA ASN A 160 -21.33 -4.89 14.43
C ASN A 160 -20.11 -4.99 13.51
N ARG A 161 -20.15 -5.84 12.48
CA ARG A 161 -19.07 -5.94 11.49
C ARG A 161 -18.82 -4.64 10.74
N ILE A 162 -19.87 -3.91 10.36
CA ILE A 162 -19.73 -2.59 9.74
C ILE A 162 -19.11 -1.59 10.72
N THR A 163 -19.53 -1.63 11.99
CA THR A 163 -18.97 -0.77 13.03
C THR A 163 -17.46 -1.03 13.21
N ASP A 164 -17.05 -2.31 13.23
CA ASP A 164 -15.64 -2.69 13.26
C ASP A 164 -14.87 -2.18 12.04
N LEU A 165 -15.45 -2.26 10.83
CA LEU A 165 -14.83 -1.74 9.61
C LEU A 165 -14.61 -0.22 9.69
N ILE A 166 -15.66 0.54 10.04
CA ILE A 166 -15.58 1.99 10.17
C ILE A 166 -14.51 2.39 11.20
N ASN A 167 -14.47 1.70 12.34
CA ASN A 167 -13.46 1.96 13.37
C ASN A 167 -12.03 1.70 12.86
N LYS A 168 -11.83 0.65 12.05
CA LYS A 168 -10.52 0.34 11.45
C LYS A 168 -10.06 1.37 10.43
N TRP A 169 -10.98 2.01 9.71
CA TRP A 169 -10.62 3.07 8.78
C TRP A 169 -9.99 4.29 9.48
N ASN A 170 -10.23 4.45 10.79
CA ASN A 170 -9.62 5.47 11.64
C ASN A 170 -9.74 6.89 11.02
N LEU A 171 -10.93 7.22 10.54
CA LEU A 171 -11.24 8.48 9.87
C LEU A 171 -11.62 9.56 10.88
N SER A 172 -11.14 10.77 10.63
CA SER A 172 -11.60 11.98 11.30
C SER A 172 -12.97 12.39 10.75
N LYS A 173 -13.66 13.30 11.46
CA LYS A 173 -14.96 13.81 11.02
C LYS A 173 -14.90 14.52 9.65
N ASP A 174 -13.78 15.17 9.35
CA ASP A 174 -13.59 15.93 8.11
C ASP A 174 -13.23 15.03 6.92
N GLU A 175 -12.77 13.81 7.18
CA GLU A 175 -12.43 12.82 6.16
C GLU A 175 -13.66 12.00 5.70
N ILE A 176 -14.69 11.88 6.55
CA ILE A 176 -15.90 11.11 6.25
C ILE A 176 -16.58 11.57 4.94
N PRO A 177 -16.82 12.88 4.68
CA PRO A 177 -17.47 13.33 3.44
C PRO A 177 -16.64 13.05 2.17
N LYS A 178 -15.32 12.97 2.31
CA LYS A 178 -14.37 12.69 1.22
C LYS A 178 -14.21 11.20 0.96
N THR A 179 -14.73 10.36 1.84
CA THR A 179 -14.57 8.92 1.77
C THR A 179 -15.50 8.33 0.69
N ARG A 180 -14.96 7.42 -0.11
CA ARG A 180 -15.66 6.69 -1.16
C ARG A 180 -15.52 5.20 -0.91
N ILE A 181 -16.65 4.52 -0.74
CA ILE A 181 -16.68 3.11 -0.34
C ILE A 181 -17.25 2.22 -1.43
N ARG A 182 -16.67 1.04 -1.59
CA ARG A 182 -17.27 -0.10 -2.26
C ARG A 182 -17.42 -1.21 -1.25
N LEU A 183 -18.62 -1.79 -1.18
CA LEU A 183 -18.91 -2.86 -0.25
C LEU A 183 -19.55 -4.03 -1.01
N ARG A 184 -18.90 -5.19 -0.95
CA ARG A 184 -19.46 -6.44 -1.46
C ARG A 184 -19.96 -7.29 -0.30
N VAL A 185 -21.13 -7.85 -0.40
CA VAL A 185 -21.75 -8.71 0.62
C VAL A 185 -21.93 -10.10 0.04
N LYS A 186 -21.26 -11.08 0.61
CA LYS A 186 -21.33 -12.49 0.17
C LYS A 186 -22.00 -13.34 1.25
N GLY A 187 -22.68 -14.41 0.87
CA GLY A 187 -23.23 -15.39 1.80
C GLY A 187 -24.75 -15.48 1.75
N TYR A 188 -25.38 -15.80 2.88
CA TYR A 188 -26.81 -16.09 2.97
C TYR A 188 -27.47 -15.26 4.08
N THR A 189 -28.70 -14.82 3.81
CA THR A 189 -29.53 -14.08 4.77
C THR A 189 -30.98 -14.54 4.68
N SER A 190 -31.71 -14.43 5.80
CA SER A 190 -33.13 -14.76 5.84
C SER A 190 -34.01 -13.67 5.20
N ASP A 191 -33.55 -12.41 5.20
CA ASP A 191 -34.25 -11.28 4.57
C ASP A 191 -33.26 -10.29 3.96
N ARG A 192 -33.14 -10.35 2.62
CA ARG A 192 -32.28 -9.48 1.84
C ARG A 192 -32.61 -8.00 2.00
N LYS A 193 -33.88 -7.62 2.05
CA LYS A 193 -34.29 -6.21 2.13
C LYS A 193 -33.93 -5.61 3.47
N LYS A 194 -34.14 -6.39 4.54
CA LYS A 194 -33.77 -5.97 5.90
C LYS A 194 -32.26 -5.90 6.07
N LEU A 195 -31.50 -6.80 5.46
CA LEU A 195 -30.04 -6.75 5.44
C LEU A 195 -29.53 -5.49 4.72
N GLU A 196 -30.00 -5.25 3.51
CA GLU A 196 -29.64 -4.07 2.72
C GLU A 196 -29.96 -2.77 3.48
N SER A 197 -31.14 -2.69 4.09
CA SER A 197 -31.54 -1.54 4.91
C SER A 197 -30.61 -1.33 6.10
N ALA A 198 -30.23 -2.41 6.81
CA ALA A 198 -29.32 -2.33 7.94
C ALA A 198 -27.92 -1.84 7.55
N ILE A 199 -27.44 -2.24 6.36
CA ILE A 199 -26.15 -1.80 5.80
C ILE A 199 -26.21 -0.31 5.45
N LYS A 200 -27.20 0.10 4.67
CA LYS A 200 -27.39 1.50 4.24
C LYS A 200 -27.54 2.45 5.43
N GLU A 201 -28.29 2.05 6.45
CA GLU A 201 -28.47 2.83 7.68
C GLU A 201 -27.14 3.13 8.37
N LYS A 202 -26.26 2.13 8.48
CA LYS A 202 -24.95 2.27 9.13
C LYS A 202 -23.94 3.05 8.30
N LEU A 203 -24.04 2.97 6.98
CA LEU A 203 -23.11 3.61 6.05
C LEU A 203 -23.62 4.94 5.48
N LYS A 204 -24.75 5.47 5.99
CA LYS A 204 -25.40 6.69 5.49
C LYS A 204 -24.52 7.96 5.45
N LEU A 205 -23.42 7.97 6.19
CA LEU A 205 -22.48 9.11 6.24
C LEU A 205 -21.41 9.03 5.15
N PHE A 206 -21.30 7.90 4.46
CA PHE A 206 -20.31 7.65 3.42
C PHE A 206 -20.97 7.69 2.04
N THR A 207 -20.18 8.05 1.03
CA THR A 207 -20.60 8.01 -0.36
C THR A 207 -20.13 6.72 -0.99
N PHE A 208 -21.04 5.97 -1.63
CA PHE A 208 -20.65 4.80 -2.40
C PHE A 208 -19.95 5.21 -3.70
N TYR A 209 -18.93 4.47 -4.09
CA TYR A 209 -18.16 4.73 -5.29
C TYR A 209 -19.03 4.54 -6.54
N ASN A 210 -18.97 5.46 -7.52
CA ASN A 210 -19.77 5.44 -8.75
C ASN A 210 -21.29 5.30 -8.56
N ASP A 211 -21.83 5.81 -7.46
CA ASP A 211 -23.24 5.63 -7.07
C ASP A 211 -23.66 4.15 -7.04
N GLU A 212 -22.69 3.24 -6.82
CA GLU A 212 -22.94 1.82 -6.58
C GLU A 212 -23.78 1.65 -5.31
N GLU A 213 -24.48 0.52 -5.23
CA GLU A 213 -25.16 0.06 -4.01
C GLU A 213 -24.35 -1.11 -3.43
N PRO A 214 -24.57 -1.49 -2.15
CA PRO A 214 -24.00 -2.74 -1.64
C PRO A 214 -24.37 -3.92 -2.55
N ASP A 215 -23.36 -4.52 -3.18
CA ASP A 215 -23.48 -5.66 -4.12
C ASP A 215 -23.52 -7.00 -3.38
#